data_AF-A0A0D0HR74-F1
#
_entry.id   AF-A0A0D0HR74-F1
#
_cell.length_a   1.000
_cell.length_b   1.000
_cell.length_c   1.000
_cell.angle_alpha   90.00
_cell.angle_beta   90.00
_cell.angle_gamma   90.00
#
_symmetry.space_group_name_H-M   'P 1'
#
loop_
_entity.id
_entity.type
_entity.pdbx_description
1 polymer ?
#
loop_
_entity_poly.entity_id
_entity_poly.type
_entity_poly.pdbx_seq_one_letter_code
_entity_poly.pdbx_strand_id
1 'polypeptide(L)'
;MYGMTESSPLSTVSTVRSHLQHLPLSDQYRMKAKAGYAMIGCEVKVVNEHGEEVPRDGKSIGEVIVRSNGVMAGYWKNPEATMETIRNGWLHTGDMATVDAYGNIDIVDRKKDIIISGGENISSIEVEGVLYEHPAVLEAAVIAVPHEKWGETPHAFVVVRPGKEVTEQELIAFSREKLAHFKAITGVTFVQELPKTASGKIQKVHLRNEYWQSIGKTGRYVN
;
A
#
# COMPACT_ATOMS: atom_id res chain seq x y z
N MET A 1 2.19 -6.84 13.96
CA MET A 1 0.99 -6.20 14.54
C MET A 1 0.63 -5.03 13.64
N TYR A 2 -0.64 -4.64 13.58
CA TYR A 2 -1.09 -3.49 12.80
C TYR A 2 -2.15 -2.70 13.56
N GLY A 3 -2.19 -1.40 13.32
CA GLY A 3 -3.20 -0.46 13.80
C GLY A 3 -2.79 0.97 13.46
N MET A 4 -3.62 1.93 13.88
CA MET A 4 -3.46 3.34 13.58
C MET A 4 -3.95 4.20 14.74
N THR A 5 -3.66 5.50 14.69
CA THR A 5 -4.07 6.47 15.73
C THR A 5 -5.58 6.40 15.97
N GLU A 6 -6.35 6.28 14.89
CA GLU A 6 -7.81 6.25 14.86
C GLU A 6 -8.40 4.96 15.47
N SER A 7 -7.60 3.90 15.68
CA SER A 7 -8.03 2.62 16.26
C SER A 7 -7.38 2.24 17.58
N SER A 8 -6.51 3.10 18.12
CA SER A 8 -5.90 3.04 19.47
C SER A 8 -5.31 1.69 19.93
N PRO A 9 -3.98 1.52 19.81
CA PRO A 9 -3.19 1.63 18.60
C PRO A 9 -3.10 0.29 17.85
N LEU A 10 -3.73 -0.78 18.35
CA LEU A 10 -3.58 -2.14 17.83
C LEU A 10 -4.94 -2.70 17.42
N SER A 11 -5.04 -3.13 16.17
CA SER A 11 -6.23 -3.77 15.61
C SER A 11 -5.98 -5.25 15.31
N THR A 12 -4.74 -5.63 15.01
CA THR A 12 -4.36 -7.00 14.68
C THR A 12 -3.08 -7.45 15.36
N VAL A 13 -2.97 -8.76 15.55
CA VAL A 13 -1.78 -9.43 16.07
C VAL A 13 -1.24 -10.40 15.04
N SER A 14 0.09 -10.44 14.91
CA SER A 14 0.78 -11.33 13.99
C SER A 14 1.53 -12.39 14.80
N THR A 15 0.85 -13.51 15.04
CA THR A 15 1.42 -14.67 15.73
C THR A 15 1.04 -15.95 14.99
N VAL A 16 1.93 -16.95 15.00
CA VAL A 16 1.61 -18.26 14.44
C VAL A 16 0.69 -18.99 15.40
N ARG A 17 -0.57 -19.17 14.99
CA ARG A 17 -1.57 -19.88 15.80
C ARG A 17 -1.13 -21.32 16.03
N SER A 18 -1.46 -21.88 17.19
CA SER A 18 -1.02 -23.22 17.63
C SER A 18 -1.26 -24.32 16.57
N HIS A 19 -2.41 -24.32 15.92
CA HIS A 19 -2.75 -25.30 14.87
C HIS A 19 -1.92 -25.16 13.58
N LEU A 20 -1.14 -24.08 13.39
CA LEU A 20 -0.29 -23.85 12.22
C LEU A 20 1.21 -24.04 12.52
N GLN A 21 1.59 -24.35 13.76
CA GLN A 21 3.00 -24.50 14.15
C GLN A 21 3.69 -25.71 13.51
N HIS A 22 2.91 -26.65 12.95
CA HIS A 22 3.42 -27.80 12.22
C HIS A 22 3.90 -27.45 10.81
N LEU A 23 3.56 -26.26 10.28
CA LEU A 23 3.97 -25.83 8.95
C LEU A 23 5.48 -25.56 8.89
N PRO A 24 6.11 -25.65 7.70
CA PRO A 24 7.51 -25.29 7.52
C PRO A 24 7.83 -23.89 8.07
N LEU A 25 9.05 -23.73 8.60
CA LEU A 25 9.50 -22.44 9.18
C LEU A 25 9.39 -21.28 8.19
N SER A 26 9.63 -21.52 6.89
CA SER A 26 9.45 -20.52 5.83
C SER A 26 8.03 -19.96 5.80
N ASP A 27 7.02 -20.80 5.98
CA ASP A 27 5.62 -20.38 5.93
C ASP A 27 5.22 -19.69 7.23
N GLN A 28 5.74 -20.16 8.37
CA GLN A 28 5.59 -19.47 9.65
C GLN A 28 6.20 -18.07 9.62
N TYR A 29 7.37 -17.88 9.00
CA TYR A 29 7.99 -16.57 8.83
C TYR A 29 7.17 -15.66 7.92
N ARG A 30 6.64 -16.19 6.81
CA ARG A 30 5.72 -15.44 5.94
C ARG A 30 4.48 -14.99 6.70
N MET A 31 3.89 -15.83 7.54
CA MET A 31 2.74 -15.43 8.36
C MET A 31 3.10 -14.32 9.36
N LYS A 32 4.26 -14.41 10.01
CA LYS A 32 4.74 -13.40 10.97
C LYS A 32 5.02 -12.04 10.32
N ALA A 33 5.38 -12.02 9.04
CA ALA A 33 5.62 -10.78 8.30
C ALA A 33 4.33 -9.99 8.02
N LYS A 34 3.16 -10.64 8.08
CA LYS A 34 1.86 -10.02 7.79
C LYS A 34 1.32 -9.21 8.96
N ALA A 35 0.27 -8.41 8.71
CA ALA A 35 -0.49 -7.76 9.77
C ALA A 35 -1.17 -8.77 10.72
N GLY A 36 -1.44 -9.98 10.22
CA GLY A 36 -1.94 -11.11 11.02
C GLY A 36 -3.46 -11.11 11.09
N TYR A 37 -4.05 -11.37 12.25
CA TYR A 37 -5.49 -11.49 12.41
C TYR A 37 -6.01 -10.58 13.52
N ALA A 38 -7.34 -10.39 13.56
CA ALA A 38 -8.01 -9.50 14.51
C ALA A 38 -7.56 -9.77 15.96
N MET A 39 -7.21 -8.70 16.67
CA MET A 39 -6.89 -8.77 18.10
C MET A 39 -8.17 -9.02 18.92
N ILE A 40 -8.03 -9.59 20.11
CA ILE A 40 -9.16 -9.75 21.05
C ILE A 40 -9.79 -8.37 21.32
N GLY A 41 -11.12 -8.29 21.20
CA GLY A 41 -11.87 -7.05 21.37
C GLY A 41 -11.90 -6.15 20.12
N CYS A 42 -11.29 -6.58 19.01
CA CYS A 42 -11.39 -5.93 17.72
C CYS A 42 -12.09 -6.85 16.72
N GLU A 43 -13.01 -6.28 15.94
CA GLU A 43 -13.49 -6.88 14.71
C GLU A 43 -12.76 -6.22 13.55
N VAL A 44 -12.15 -7.02 12.68
CA VAL A 44 -11.41 -6.54 11.52
C VAL A 44 -11.87 -7.32 10.30
N LYS A 45 -12.21 -6.60 9.23
CA LYS A 45 -12.59 -7.16 7.94
C LYS A 45 -11.78 -6.51 6.83
N VAL A 46 -11.70 -7.20 5.70
CA VAL A 46 -11.17 -6.63 4.45
C VAL A 46 -12.31 -6.67 3.45
N VAL A 47 -12.77 -5.52 2.98
CA VAL A 47 -14.00 -5.40 2.17
C VAL A 47 -13.75 -4.79 0.81
N ASN A 48 -14.48 -5.24 -0.21
CA ASN A 48 -14.49 -4.64 -1.54
C ASN A 48 -15.23 -3.28 -1.54
N GLU A 49 -15.35 -2.66 -2.71
CA GLU A 49 -16.02 -1.37 -2.89
C GLU A 49 -17.53 -1.42 -2.57
N HIS A 50 -18.13 -2.61 -2.59
CA HIS A 50 -19.53 -2.85 -2.24
C HIS A 50 -19.73 -3.13 -0.74
N GLY A 51 -18.65 -3.16 0.06
CA GLY A 51 -18.70 -3.46 1.49
C GLY A 51 -18.77 -4.95 1.82
N GLU A 52 -18.55 -5.82 0.86
CA GLU A 52 -18.55 -7.28 1.04
C GLU A 52 -17.14 -7.77 1.36
N GLU A 53 -17.02 -8.78 2.22
CA GLU A 53 -15.70 -9.36 2.55
C GLU A 53 -15.04 -9.98 1.32
N VAL A 54 -13.76 -9.68 1.11
CA VAL A 54 -12.99 -10.26 0.01
C VAL A 54 -12.76 -11.77 0.23
N PRO A 55 -12.65 -12.56 -0.85
CA PRO A 55 -12.24 -13.96 -0.75
C PRO A 55 -10.91 -14.14 0.00
N ARG A 56 -10.78 -15.26 0.72
CA ARG A 56 -9.56 -15.63 1.45
C ARG A 56 -8.53 -16.34 0.55
N ASP A 57 -8.26 -15.75 -0.60
CA ASP A 57 -7.39 -16.30 -1.65
C ASP A 57 -5.96 -15.74 -1.63
N GLY A 58 -5.69 -14.76 -0.76
CA GLY A 58 -4.42 -14.03 -0.67
C GLY A 58 -4.14 -13.12 -1.87
N LYS A 59 -5.16 -12.81 -2.69
CA LYS A 59 -5.03 -12.06 -3.95
C LYS A 59 -6.07 -10.95 -4.08
N SER A 60 -7.30 -11.20 -3.68
CA SER A 60 -8.41 -10.25 -3.75
C SER A 60 -8.15 -9.10 -2.78
N ILE A 61 -8.02 -7.89 -3.34
CA ILE A 61 -7.68 -6.67 -2.59
C ILE A 61 -8.98 -5.99 -2.12
N GLY A 62 -9.00 -5.59 -0.85
CA GLY A 62 -10.07 -4.79 -0.27
C GLY A 62 -9.55 -3.84 0.79
N GLU A 63 -10.41 -2.95 1.28
CA GLU A 63 -10.11 -2.01 2.35
C GLU A 63 -10.24 -2.67 3.73
N VAL A 64 -9.24 -2.48 4.59
CA VAL A 64 -9.31 -2.89 5.99
C VAL A 64 -10.29 -1.98 6.72
N ILE A 65 -11.31 -2.58 7.34
CA ILE A 65 -12.25 -1.89 8.22
C ILE A 65 -12.19 -2.47 9.63
N VAL A 66 -12.31 -1.60 10.62
CA VAL A 66 -12.16 -1.95 12.04
C VAL A 66 -13.37 -1.51 12.85
N ARG A 67 -13.86 -2.37 13.73
CA ARG A 67 -14.83 -2.01 14.77
C ARG A 67 -14.31 -2.47 16.11
N SER A 68 -14.15 -1.54 17.05
CA SER A 68 -13.69 -1.83 18.41
C SER A 68 -14.03 -0.67 19.35
N ASN A 69 -13.94 -0.92 20.65
CA ASN A 69 -14.04 0.15 21.66
C ASN A 69 -12.85 1.12 21.64
N GLY A 70 -11.78 0.81 20.89
CA GLY A 70 -10.61 1.66 20.71
C GLY A 70 -10.72 2.60 19.51
N VAL A 71 -11.76 2.49 18.69
CA VAL A 71 -11.99 3.42 17.57
C VAL A 71 -12.28 4.82 18.11
N MET A 72 -11.64 5.82 17.51
CA MET A 72 -11.81 7.23 17.86
C MET A 72 -13.28 7.67 17.78
N ALA A 73 -13.63 8.73 18.51
CA ALA A 73 -14.95 9.36 18.39
C ALA A 73 -15.14 10.10 17.05
N GLY A 74 -14.04 10.55 16.43
CA GLY A 74 -14.04 11.30 15.18
C GLY A 74 -12.90 12.32 15.12
N TYR A 75 -12.80 13.00 13.97
CA TYR A 75 -11.82 14.06 13.77
C TYR A 75 -12.31 15.38 14.38
N TRP A 76 -11.42 16.06 15.10
CA TRP A 76 -11.74 17.32 15.77
C TRP A 76 -12.20 18.40 14.78
N LYS A 77 -13.40 18.94 15.01
CA LYS A 77 -14.04 19.98 14.16
C LYS A 77 -14.15 19.61 12.67
N ASN A 78 -14.13 18.32 12.33
CA ASN A 78 -14.28 17.85 10.96
C ASN A 78 -15.33 16.73 10.89
N PRO A 79 -16.64 17.08 10.98
CA PRO A 79 -17.72 16.09 10.97
C PRO A 79 -17.82 15.39 9.61
N GLU A 80 -17.51 16.07 8.50
CA GLU A 80 -17.53 15.49 7.15
C GLU A 80 -16.52 14.33 7.04
N ALA A 81 -15.25 14.58 7.33
CA ALA A 81 -14.24 13.51 7.32
C ALA A 81 -14.55 12.40 8.34
N THR A 82 -15.20 12.74 9.45
CA THR A 82 -15.63 11.75 10.45
C THR A 82 -16.70 10.82 9.87
N MET A 83 -17.73 11.35 9.23
CA MET A 83 -18.79 10.55 8.59
C MET A 83 -18.28 9.75 7.40
N GLU A 84 -17.31 10.30 6.65
CA GLU A 84 -16.64 9.57 5.58
C GLU A 84 -15.78 8.42 6.09
N THR A 85 -15.21 8.54 7.29
CA THR A 85 -14.27 7.57 7.85
C THR A 85 -14.95 6.54 8.74
N ILE A 86 -15.99 6.92 9.48
CA ILE A 86 -16.73 6.02 10.38
C ILE A 86 -18.13 5.80 9.82
N ARG A 87 -18.36 4.62 9.24
CA ARG A 87 -19.61 4.27 8.55
C ARG A 87 -20.24 3.07 9.23
N ASN A 88 -21.49 3.19 9.67
CA ASN A 88 -22.24 2.09 10.30
C ASN A 88 -21.46 1.41 11.46
N GLY A 89 -20.72 2.21 12.24
CA GLY A 89 -19.89 1.73 13.36
C GLY A 89 -18.54 1.11 12.96
N TRP A 90 -18.17 1.14 11.68
CA TRP A 90 -16.88 0.68 11.17
C TRP A 90 -15.98 1.85 10.80
N LEU A 91 -14.75 1.82 11.30
CA LEU A 91 -13.65 2.67 10.86
C LEU A 91 -13.10 2.14 9.53
N HIS A 92 -13.26 2.93 8.47
CA HIS A 92 -12.58 2.76 7.19
C HIS A 92 -11.16 3.32 7.29
N THR A 93 -10.16 2.43 7.28
CA THR A 93 -8.77 2.80 7.58
C THR A 93 -8.06 3.46 6.40
N GLY A 94 -8.58 3.26 5.18
CA GLY A 94 -7.89 3.60 3.94
C GLY A 94 -6.63 2.77 3.67
N ASP A 95 -6.37 1.71 4.43
CA ASP A 95 -5.35 0.69 4.14
C ASP A 95 -5.99 -0.45 3.34
N MET A 96 -5.35 -0.83 2.24
CA MET A 96 -5.77 -1.93 1.37
C MET A 96 -5.01 -3.19 1.76
N ALA A 97 -5.68 -4.33 1.71
CA ALA A 97 -5.13 -5.61 2.12
C ALA A 97 -5.70 -6.79 1.32
N THR A 98 -5.02 -7.93 1.42
CA THR A 98 -5.58 -9.25 1.05
C THR A 98 -5.76 -10.11 2.29
N VAL A 99 -6.53 -11.19 2.18
CA VAL A 99 -6.69 -12.18 3.25
C VAL A 99 -6.28 -13.55 2.72
N ASP A 100 -5.33 -14.21 3.38
CA ASP A 100 -4.90 -15.55 2.99
C ASP A 100 -5.86 -16.66 3.45
N ALA A 101 -5.61 -17.89 3.00
CA ALA A 101 -6.43 -19.06 3.35
C ALA A 101 -6.48 -19.35 4.86
N TYR A 102 -5.52 -18.85 5.63
CA TYR A 102 -5.48 -18.96 7.09
C TYR A 102 -6.18 -17.78 7.78
N GLY A 103 -6.65 -16.78 7.03
CA GLY A 103 -7.29 -15.58 7.57
C GLY A 103 -6.28 -14.54 8.07
N ASN A 104 -5.00 -14.61 7.67
CA ASN A 104 -4.07 -13.53 7.92
C ASN A 104 -4.27 -12.43 6.89
N ILE A 105 -4.36 -11.20 7.38
CA ILE A 105 -4.43 -9.96 6.62
C ILE A 105 -3.00 -9.56 6.26
N ASP A 106 -2.79 -9.30 4.97
CA ASP A 106 -1.54 -8.77 4.44
C ASP A 106 -1.76 -7.38 3.87
N ILE A 107 -1.08 -6.36 4.42
CA ILE A 107 -1.27 -4.97 4.00
C ILE A 107 -0.57 -4.77 2.67
N VAL A 108 -1.33 -4.30 1.69
CA VAL A 108 -0.89 -4.13 0.31
C VAL A 108 -0.43 -2.71 0.05
N ASP A 109 -1.23 -1.71 0.41
CA ASP A 109 -0.91 -0.28 0.20
C ASP A 109 -1.93 0.63 0.89
N ARG A 110 -1.78 1.95 0.76
CA ARG A 110 -2.86 2.91 1.01
C ARG A 110 -3.81 2.94 -0.19
N LYS A 111 -5.11 3.07 0.07
CA LYS A 111 -6.16 3.20 -0.96
C LYS A 111 -5.86 4.28 -1.98
N LYS A 112 -5.32 5.42 -1.53
CA LYS A 112 -4.91 6.53 -2.39
C LYS A 112 -3.64 6.26 -3.21
N ASP A 113 -2.84 5.27 -2.84
CA ASP A 113 -1.54 4.95 -3.45
C ASP A 113 -1.60 3.69 -4.35
N ILE A 114 -2.70 2.91 -4.31
CA ILE A 114 -2.99 1.89 -5.34
C ILE A 114 -3.05 2.55 -6.71
N ILE A 115 -2.34 1.97 -7.68
CA ILE A 115 -2.30 2.40 -9.08
C ILE A 115 -3.24 1.49 -9.88
N ILE A 116 -4.16 2.07 -10.65
CA ILE A 116 -5.10 1.31 -11.48
C ILE A 116 -4.64 1.40 -12.94
N SER A 117 -4.04 0.32 -13.45
CA SER A 117 -3.51 0.26 -14.81
C SER A 117 -4.28 -0.75 -15.65
N GLY A 118 -5.01 -0.28 -16.65
CA GLY A 118 -5.77 -1.15 -17.55
C GLY A 118 -6.86 -1.99 -16.86
N GLY A 119 -7.37 -1.53 -15.71
CA GLY A 119 -8.33 -2.27 -14.89
C GLY A 119 -7.70 -3.17 -13.82
N GLU A 120 -6.36 -3.25 -13.76
CA GLU A 120 -5.64 -4.04 -12.77
C GLU A 120 -5.10 -3.16 -11.63
N ASN A 121 -5.19 -3.66 -10.40
CA ASN A 121 -4.67 -2.99 -9.20
C ASN A 121 -3.19 -3.32 -9.00
N ILE A 122 -2.36 -2.29 -8.89
CA ILE A 122 -0.91 -2.40 -8.65
C ILE A 122 -0.59 -1.73 -7.32
N SER A 123 0.07 -2.47 -6.42
CA SER A 123 0.62 -1.94 -5.18
C SER A 123 1.89 -1.16 -5.47
N SER A 124 1.94 0.10 -5.07
CA SER A 124 3.17 0.89 -5.16
C SER A 124 4.25 0.34 -4.23
N ILE A 125 3.89 -0.24 -3.09
CA ILE A 125 4.83 -0.86 -2.14
C ILE A 125 5.47 -2.12 -2.72
N GLU A 126 4.71 -2.96 -3.46
CA GLU A 126 5.26 -4.14 -4.14
C GLU A 126 6.33 -3.73 -5.16
N VAL A 127 6.05 -2.70 -5.95
CA VAL A 127 6.97 -2.17 -6.96
C VAL A 127 8.21 -1.54 -6.30
N GLU A 128 8.02 -0.78 -5.23
CA GLU A 128 9.12 -0.22 -4.41
C GLU A 128 10.00 -1.32 -3.84
N GLY A 129 9.40 -2.37 -3.26
CA GLY A 129 10.10 -3.53 -2.72
C GLY A 129 11.03 -4.17 -3.75
N VAL A 130 10.56 -4.33 -4.98
CA VAL A 130 11.40 -4.80 -6.10
C VAL A 130 12.54 -3.82 -6.37
N LEU A 131 12.27 -2.52 -6.48
CA LEU A 131 13.31 -1.53 -6.74
C LEU A 131 14.40 -1.50 -5.65
N TYR A 132 14.04 -1.75 -4.39
CA TYR A 132 15.00 -1.85 -3.28
C TYR A 132 15.98 -3.01 -3.40
N GLU A 133 15.67 -4.04 -4.20
CA GLU A 133 16.61 -5.12 -4.49
C GLU A 133 17.74 -4.69 -5.46
N HIS A 134 17.59 -3.57 -6.15
CA HIS A 134 18.60 -3.09 -7.09
C HIS A 134 19.81 -2.46 -6.33
N PRO A 135 21.06 -2.87 -6.60
CA PRO A 135 22.22 -2.45 -5.82
C PRO A 135 22.54 -0.95 -5.90
N ALA A 136 22.03 -0.24 -6.91
CA ALA A 136 22.19 1.21 -7.05
C ALA A 136 21.10 2.04 -6.35
N VAL A 137 19.98 1.45 -5.93
CA VAL A 137 18.84 2.19 -5.36
C VAL A 137 19.06 2.39 -3.86
N LEU A 138 19.07 3.64 -3.41
CA LEU A 138 19.11 4.02 -2.00
C LEU A 138 17.69 4.10 -1.44
N GLU A 139 16.85 4.90 -2.10
CA GLU A 139 15.43 5.07 -1.78
C GLU A 139 14.59 5.07 -3.06
N ALA A 140 13.39 4.52 -2.98
CA ALA A 140 12.42 4.55 -4.07
C ALA A 140 11.03 4.88 -3.54
N ALA A 141 10.29 5.67 -4.31
CA ALA A 141 8.88 5.92 -4.11
C ALA A 141 8.15 5.83 -5.45
N VAL A 142 7.09 5.04 -5.52
CA VAL A 142 6.32 4.80 -6.73
C VAL A 142 4.97 5.50 -6.59
N ILE A 143 4.58 6.20 -7.66
CA ILE A 143 3.30 6.90 -7.75
C ILE A 143 2.53 6.48 -9.01
N ALA A 144 1.21 6.72 -8.99
CA ALA A 144 0.37 6.68 -10.17
C ALA A 144 0.60 7.92 -11.05
N VAL A 145 0.94 7.71 -12.32
CA VAL A 145 1.01 8.77 -13.34
C VAL A 145 0.02 8.50 -14.47
N PRO A 146 -0.56 9.52 -15.10
CA PRO A 146 -1.56 9.31 -16.13
C PRO A 146 -0.94 8.72 -17.41
N HIS A 147 -1.64 7.78 -18.02
CA HIS A 147 -1.21 7.09 -19.25
C HIS A 147 -2.37 6.97 -20.24
N GLU A 148 -2.16 7.38 -21.50
CA GLU A 148 -3.23 7.47 -22.51
C GLU A 148 -3.97 6.15 -22.73
N LYS A 149 -3.23 5.03 -22.80
CA LYS A 149 -3.80 3.70 -23.05
C LYS A 149 -4.35 2.99 -21.81
N TRP A 150 -3.77 3.26 -20.64
CA TRP A 150 -3.93 2.40 -19.45
C TRP A 150 -4.60 3.12 -18.28
N GLY A 151 -4.94 4.40 -18.43
CA GLY A 151 -5.44 5.23 -17.34
C GLY A 151 -4.29 5.73 -16.46
N GLU A 152 -3.71 4.83 -15.67
CA GLU A 152 -2.52 5.10 -14.84
C GLU A 152 -1.40 4.08 -15.12
N THR A 153 -0.15 4.46 -14.90
CA THR A 153 1.00 3.53 -14.85
C THR A 153 1.91 3.87 -13.67
N PRO A 154 2.74 2.90 -13.19
CA PRO A 154 3.68 3.14 -12.10
C PRO A 154 4.88 3.97 -12.57
N HIS A 155 5.19 5.05 -11.85
CA HIS A 155 6.39 5.87 -12.06
C HIS A 155 7.20 5.94 -10.79
N ALA A 156 8.52 5.73 -10.89
CA ALA A 156 9.41 5.70 -9.73
C ALA A 156 10.19 7.01 -9.57
N PHE A 157 10.18 7.55 -8.36
CA PHE A 157 11.15 8.52 -7.89
C PHE A 157 12.28 7.78 -7.19
N VAL A 158 13.52 7.99 -7.61
CA VAL A 158 14.67 7.19 -7.16
C VAL A 158 15.79 8.10 -6.67
N VAL A 159 16.28 7.79 -5.48
CA VAL A 159 17.55 8.29 -4.95
C VAL A 159 18.61 7.21 -5.18
N VAL A 160 19.68 7.57 -5.87
CA VAL A 160 20.78 6.65 -6.17
C VAL A 160 21.78 6.61 -5.01
N ARG A 161 22.34 5.44 -4.73
CA ARG A 161 23.40 5.30 -3.72
C ARG A 161 24.64 6.10 -4.12
N PRO A 162 25.35 6.75 -3.18
CA PRO A 162 26.61 7.43 -3.47
C PRO A 162 27.61 6.51 -4.17
N GLY A 163 28.23 6.98 -5.25
CA GLY A 163 29.21 6.22 -6.03
C GLY A 163 28.61 5.10 -6.89
N LYS A 164 27.29 5.05 -7.06
CA LYS A 164 26.61 4.19 -8.02
C LYS A 164 26.01 5.04 -9.14
N GLU A 165 25.89 4.41 -10.30
CA GLU A 165 25.19 4.96 -11.46
C GLU A 165 24.15 3.93 -11.89
N VAL A 166 23.00 4.42 -12.36
CA VAL A 166 21.95 3.61 -12.95
C VAL A 166 21.12 4.48 -13.89
N THR A 167 20.68 3.90 -14.98
CA THR A 167 19.82 4.56 -15.97
C THR A 167 18.35 4.23 -15.73
N GLU A 168 17.46 5.06 -16.28
CA GLU A 168 16.03 4.79 -16.29
C GLU A 168 15.71 3.44 -16.97
N GLN A 169 16.35 3.16 -18.10
CA GLN A 169 16.13 1.93 -18.87
C GLN A 169 16.53 0.68 -18.09
N GLU A 170 17.63 0.74 -17.33
CA GLU A 170 18.08 -0.35 -16.47
C GLU A 170 17.05 -0.64 -15.36
N LEU A 171 16.51 0.37 -14.70
CA LEU A 171 15.51 0.18 -13.64
C LEU A 171 14.17 -0.33 -14.20
N ILE A 172 13.76 0.16 -15.38
CA ILE A 172 12.57 -0.35 -16.06
C ILE A 172 12.76 -1.83 -16.42
N ALA A 173 13.90 -2.19 -17.03
CA ALA A 173 14.20 -3.57 -17.39
C ALA A 173 14.24 -4.48 -16.15
N PHE A 174 14.90 -4.03 -15.08
CA PHE A 174 14.97 -4.74 -13.81
C PHE A 174 13.60 -4.99 -13.20
N SER A 175 12.71 -3.99 -13.22
CA SER A 175 11.33 -4.16 -12.73
C SER A 175 10.53 -5.15 -13.58
N ARG A 176 10.73 -5.16 -14.91
CA ARG A 176 10.06 -6.08 -15.85
C ARG A 176 10.52 -7.52 -15.71
N GLU A 177 11.76 -7.75 -15.30
CA GLU A 177 12.29 -9.09 -15.06
C GLU A 177 11.66 -9.73 -13.81
N LYS A 178 11.34 -8.91 -12.80
CA LYS A 178 10.87 -9.37 -11.48
C LYS A 178 9.36 -9.30 -11.29
N LEU A 179 8.67 -8.44 -12.04
CA LEU A 179 7.24 -8.22 -11.91
C LEU A 179 6.48 -8.64 -13.17
N ALA A 180 5.19 -8.94 -13.03
CA ALA A 180 4.31 -9.04 -14.17
C ALA A 180 4.36 -7.72 -14.99
N HIS A 181 4.34 -7.83 -16.32
CA HIS A 181 4.60 -6.70 -17.21
C HIS A 181 3.75 -5.45 -16.91
N PHE A 182 2.48 -5.63 -16.53
CA PHE A 182 1.58 -4.51 -16.20
C PHE A 182 1.92 -3.80 -14.88
N LYS A 183 2.66 -4.45 -13.96
CA LYS A 183 3.10 -3.87 -12.68
C LYS A 183 4.43 -3.15 -12.77
N ALA A 184 5.20 -3.38 -13.83
CA ALA A 184 6.52 -2.79 -13.99
C ALA A 184 6.44 -1.27 -14.13
N ILE A 185 7.48 -0.57 -13.67
CA ILE A 185 7.54 0.88 -13.83
C ILE A 185 7.67 1.26 -15.30
N THR A 186 7.04 2.37 -15.67
CA THR A 186 7.08 2.90 -17.04
C THR A 186 7.99 4.11 -17.19
N GLY A 187 8.46 4.68 -16.07
CA GLY A 187 9.37 5.81 -16.06
C GLY A 187 10.06 6.01 -14.71
N VAL A 188 11.14 6.77 -14.73
CA VAL A 188 11.95 7.10 -13.55
C VAL A 188 12.23 8.60 -13.49
N THR A 189 12.09 9.20 -12.31
CA THR A 189 12.61 10.52 -11.99
C THR A 189 13.68 10.39 -10.91
N PHE A 190 14.92 10.76 -11.24
CA PHE A 190 16.00 10.79 -10.27
C PHE A 190 15.93 12.06 -9.43
N VAL A 191 16.00 11.91 -8.11
CA VAL A 191 15.96 13.01 -7.14
C VAL A 191 17.10 12.86 -6.14
N GLN A 192 17.53 13.99 -5.56
CA GLN A 192 18.57 13.98 -4.54
C GLN A 192 18.06 13.41 -3.21
N GLU A 193 16.80 13.68 -2.88
CA GLU A 193 16.12 13.15 -1.70
C GLU A 193 14.61 13.03 -1.94
N LEU A 194 13.95 12.18 -1.16
CA LEU A 194 12.49 12.07 -1.15
C LEU A 194 11.89 12.93 -0.03
N PRO A 195 10.76 13.61 -0.29
CA PRO A 195 10.08 14.42 0.73
C PRO A 195 9.56 13.51 1.84
N LYS A 196 9.84 13.85 3.11
CA LYS A 196 9.47 13.03 4.27
C LYS A 196 8.76 13.86 5.34
N THR A 197 7.85 13.22 6.07
CA THR A 197 7.29 13.79 7.31
C THR A 197 8.36 13.86 8.40
N ALA A 198 8.07 14.56 9.50
CA ALA A 198 8.91 14.54 10.70
C ALA A 198 9.10 13.12 11.30
N SER A 199 8.19 12.19 10.99
CA SER A 199 8.30 10.77 11.37
C SER A 199 9.07 9.91 10.34
N GLY A 200 9.65 10.52 9.32
CA GLY A 200 10.44 9.84 8.28
C GLY A 200 9.62 9.16 7.17
N LYS A 201 8.29 9.33 7.15
CA LYS A 201 7.44 8.71 6.12
C LYS A 201 7.50 9.51 4.82
N ILE A 202 7.73 8.83 3.69
CA ILE A 202 7.74 9.47 2.37
C ILE A 202 6.37 10.06 2.04
N GLN A 203 6.36 11.30 1.59
CA GLN A 203 5.16 12.04 1.21
C GLN A 203 4.83 11.86 -0.28
N LYS A 204 4.35 10.68 -0.67
CA LYS A 204 3.96 10.35 -2.06
C LYS A 204 2.97 11.35 -2.68
N VAL A 205 2.14 12.00 -1.87
CA VAL A 205 1.21 13.05 -2.32
C VAL A 205 1.96 14.25 -2.90
N HIS A 206 3.09 14.65 -2.31
CA HIS A 206 3.89 15.76 -2.81
C HIS A 206 4.49 15.42 -4.18
N LEU A 207 5.17 14.26 -4.27
CA LEU A 207 5.75 13.73 -5.51
C LEU A 207 4.71 13.64 -6.63
N ARG A 208 3.51 13.14 -6.32
CA ARG A 208 2.41 13.04 -7.28
C ARG A 208 1.97 14.41 -7.76
N ASN A 209 1.75 15.35 -6.85
CA ASN A 209 1.31 16.69 -7.22
C ASN A 209 2.35 17.41 -8.08
N GLU A 210 3.64 17.33 -7.74
CA GLU A 210 4.72 17.91 -8.52
C GLU A 210 4.80 17.31 -9.94
N TYR A 211 4.74 15.98 -10.04
CA TYR A 211 4.73 15.31 -11.33
C TYR A 211 3.55 15.76 -12.19
N TRP A 212 2.34 15.74 -11.64
CA TRP A 212 1.12 16.11 -12.36
C TRP A 212 1.13 17.58 -12.81
N GLN A 213 1.67 18.48 -11.98
CA GLN A 213 1.87 19.88 -12.34
C GLN A 213 2.86 20.04 -13.51
N SER A 214 3.97 19.30 -13.50
CA SER A 214 5.00 19.39 -14.55
C SER A 214 4.48 18.99 -15.95
N ILE A 215 3.48 18.11 -16.01
CA ILE A 215 2.85 17.66 -17.26
C ILE A 215 1.56 18.43 -17.60
N GLY A 216 1.22 19.48 -16.85
CA GLY A 216 0.06 20.34 -17.11
C GLY A 216 -1.30 19.69 -16.80
N LYS A 217 -1.35 18.66 -15.95
CA LYS A 217 -2.61 18.00 -15.52
C LYS A 217 -2.88 18.29 -14.06
N THR A 218 -4.02 18.91 -13.75
CA THR A 218 -4.46 19.15 -12.37
C THR A 218 -5.52 18.14 -11.96
N GLY A 219 -5.16 17.19 -11.10
CA GLY A 219 -6.09 16.29 -10.42
C GLY A 219 -6.15 14.89 -11.03
N ARG A 220 -6.16 13.88 -10.16
CA ARG A 220 -6.18 12.46 -10.53
C ARG A 220 -7.38 12.18 -11.45
N TYR A 221 -7.15 11.54 -12.60
CA TYR A 221 -8.23 10.92 -13.39
C TYR A 221 -8.70 9.69 -12.62
N VAL A 222 -9.43 9.91 -11.53
CA VAL A 222 -10.21 8.86 -10.89
C VAL A 222 -11.54 8.86 -11.64
N ASN A 223 -11.80 7.79 -12.39
CA ASN A 223 -13.19 7.43 -12.66
C ASN A 223 -13.82 6.96 -11.35
#